data_AF-A0A7K8ZBE4-F1
#
_entry.id   AF-A0A7K8ZBE4-F1
#
_cell.length_a   1.000
_cell.length_b   1.000
_cell.length_c   1.000
_cell.angle_alpha   90.00
_cell.angle_beta   90.00
_cell.angle_gamma   90.00
#
_symmetry.space_group_name_H-M   'P 1'
#
loop_
_entity.id
_entity.type
_entity.pdbx_description
1 polymer ?
#
loop_
_entity_poly.entity_id
_entity_poly.type
_entity_poly.pdbx_seq_one_letter_code
_entity_poly.pdbx_strand_id
1 'polypeptide(L)' 'VVWPQSVGQVQELAALCYRCRVPMVPFGTGTGLEGGVNAVQGGVCFDLSCMDTIAELSLEDFSVTVEPGVT' A
#
# COMPACT_ATOMS: atom_id res chain seq x y z
N VAL A 1 3.97 -1.14 -12.04
CA VAL A 1 3.47 -0.39 -10.86
C VAL A 1 1.97 -0.31 -10.98
N VAL A 2 1.26 -0.42 -9.86
CA VAL A 2 -0.20 -0.25 -9.76
C VAL A 2 -0.52 0.74 -8.63
N TRP A 3 -1.59 1.51 -8.79
CA TRP A 3 -2.05 2.53 -7.84
C TRP A 3 -3.48 2.22 -7.37
N PRO A 4 -3.65 1.27 -6.44
CA PRO A 4 -4.97 1.01 -5.87
C PRO A 4 -5.48 2.24 -5.11
N GLN A 5 -6.79 2.43 -5.14
CA GLN A 5 -7.53 3.53 -4.50
C GLN A 5 -8.51 3.00 -3.43
N SER A 6 -8.45 1.71 -3.13
CA SER A 6 -9.31 1.09 -2.12
C SER A 6 -8.75 -0.25 -1.66
N VAL A 7 -9.18 -0.66 -0.47
CA VAL A 7 -8.89 -2.00 0.07
C VAL A 7 -9.34 -3.10 -0.89
N GLY A 8 -10.48 -2.95 -1.56
CA GLY A 8 -10.98 -3.94 -2.52
C GLY A 8 -10.04 -4.14 -3.71
N GLN A 9 -9.50 -3.05 -4.26
CA GLN A 9 -8.50 -3.13 -5.34
C GLN A 9 -7.20 -3.78 -4.88
N VAL A 10 -6.72 -3.47 -3.67
CA VAL A 10 -5.56 -4.15 -3.07
C VAL A 10 -5.81 -5.65 -2.96
N GLN A 11 -6.98 -6.05 -2.46
CA GLN A 11 -7.35 -7.47 -2.30
C GLN A 11 -7.37 -8.21 -3.64
N GLU A 12 -8.01 -7.64 -4.66
CA GLU A 12 -8.10 -8.26 -5.99
C GLU A 12 -6.70 -8.44 -6.62
N LEU A 13 -5.88 -7.38 -6.58
CA LEU A 13 -4.52 -7.40 -7.12
C LEU A 13 -3.61 -8.36 -6.35
N ALA A 14 -3.72 -8.39 -5.02
CA ALA A 14 -2.93 -9.30 -4.19
C ALA A 14 -3.31 -10.77 -4.44
N ALA A 15 -4.62 -11.07 -4.53
CA ALA A 15 -5.09 -12.40 -4.87
C ALA A 15 -4.65 -12.85 -6.27
N LEU A 16 -4.61 -11.92 -7.24
CA LEU A 16 -4.07 -12.18 -8.57
C LEU A 16 -2.56 -12.49 -8.54
N CYS A 17 -1.77 -11.66 -7.85
CA CYS A 17 -0.33 -11.88 -7.71
C CYS A 17 -0.04 -13.22 -7.04
N TYR A 18 -0.78 -13.56 -5.98
CA TYR A 18 -0.66 -14.85 -5.30
C TYR A 18 -0.93 -16.04 -6.23
N ARG A 19 -2.05 -16.03 -6.95
CA ARG A 19 -2.42 -17.09 -7.90
C ARG A 19 -1.37 -17.27 -9.01
N CYS A 20 -0.82 -16.16 -9.50
CA CYS A 20 0.18 -16.17 -10.56
C CYS A 20 1.62 -16.39 -10.05
N ARG A 21 1.81 -16.52 -8.73
CA ARG A 21 3.13 -16.59 -8.07
C ARG A 21 4.05 -15.42 -8.44
N VAL A 22 3.49 -14.22 -8.53
CA VAL A 22 4.21 -12.98 -8.82
C VAL A 22 4.52 -12.26 -7.50
N PRO A 23 5.78 -11.87 -7.23
CA PRO A 23 6.13 -11.09 -6.04
C PRO A 23 5.38 -9.75 -5.98
N MET A 24 5.02 -9.34 -4.77
CA MET A 24 4.38 -8.06 -4.48
C MET A 24 5.37 -7.18 -3.72
N VAL A 25 5.51 -5.93 -4.15
CA VAL A 25 6.40 -4.95 -3.52
C VAL A 25 5.54 -3.77 -3.03
N PRO A 26 5.21 -3.68 -1.73
CA PRO A 26 4.47 -2.54 -1.20
C PRO A 26 5.36 -1.29 -1.18
N PHE A 27 4.79 -0.16 -1.57
CA PHE A 27 5.50 1.12 -1.67
C PHE A 27 4.66 2.25 -1.07
N GLY A 28 5.29 3.04 -0.20
CA GLY A 28 4.75 4.27 0.39
C GLY A 28 5.41 5.51 -0.22
N THR A 29 6.19 6.24 0.56
CA THR A 29 6.90 7.46 0.10
C THR A 29 8.32 7.19 -0.44
N GLY A 30 8.82 5.95 -0.35
CA GLY A 30 10.15 5.58 -0.85
C GLY A 30 11.34 6.06 -0.01
N THR A 31 11.11 6.46 1.24
CA THR A 31 12.14 7.01 2.13
C THR A 31 12.96 5.97 2.90
N GLY A 32 12.63 4.69 2.79
CA GLY A 32 13.40 3.60 3.41
C GLY A 32 14.81 3.48 2.82
N LEU A 33 15.80 3.12 3.66
CA LEU A 33 17.22 3.16 3.30
C LEU A 33 17.82 1.74 3.16
N GLU A 34 17.08 0.73 3.56
CA GLU A 34 17.53 -0.66 3.66
C GLU A 34 17.13 -1.49 2.42
N GLY A 35 16.64 -0.82 1.37
CA GLY A 35 16.26 -1.48 0.11
C GLY A 35 14.96 -2.29 0.19
N GLY A 36 14.10 -2.05 1.18
CA GLY A 36 12.84 -2.78 1.35
C GLY A 36 11.88 -2.69 0.16
N VAL A 37 12.00 -1.65 -0.66
CA VAL A 37 11.20 -1.43 -1.89
C VAL A 37 11.88 -1.96 -3.16
N ASN A 38 13.08 -2.55 -3.05
CA ASN A 38 13.80 -3.06 -4.21
C ASN A 38 13.14 -4.35 -4.72
N ALA A 39 12.70 -4.34 -5.98
CA ALA A 39 12.13 -5.52 -6.64
C ALA A 39 13.22 -6.50 -7.11
N VAL A 40 13.98 -7.09 -6.18
CA VAL A 40 15.14 -7.97 -6.48
C VAL A 40 14.76 -9.16 -7.36
N GLN A 41 13.54 -9.68 -7.23
CA GLN A 41 12.99 -10.79 -8.02
C GLN A 41 12.00 -10.31 -9.10
N GLY A 42 11.97 -9.01 -9.41
CA GLY A 42 10.88 -8.39 -10.16
C GLY A 42 9.57 -8.40 -9.37
N GLY A 43 8.44 -8.28 -10.08
CA GLY A 43 7.11 -8.33 -9.48
C GLY A 43 6.28 -7.07 -9.70
N VAL A 44 5.21 -6.93 -8.93
CA VAL A 44 4.29 -5.81 -9.01
C VAL A 44 4.52 -4.88 -7.82
N CYS A 45 4.87 -3.63 -8.10
CA CYS A 45 4.91 -2.57 -7.10
C CYS A 45 3.49 -2.04 -6.84
N PHE A 46 3.05 -2.09 -5.59
CA PHE A 46 1.78 -1.57 -5.08
C PHE A 46 2.07 -0.22 -4.43
N ASP A 47 1.87 0.84 -5.21
CA ASP A 47 2.05 2.20 -4.75
C ASP A 47 0.75 2.66 -4.06
N LEU A 48 0.82 2.82 -2.75
CA LEU A 48 -0.33 3.15 -1.90
C LEU A 48 -0.56 4.66 -1.77
N SER A 49 0.17 5.50 -2.51
CA SER A 49 0.07 6.97 -2.44
C SER A 49 -1.32 7.51 -2.80
N CYS A 50 -2.16 6.76 -3.51
CA CYS A 50 -3.55 7.15 -3.82
C CYS A 50 -4.58 6.66 -2.79
N MET A 51 -4.15 6.07 -1.67
CA MET A 51 -5.00 5.74 -0.52
C MET A 51 -4.65 6.71 0.62
N ASP A 52 -5.05 7.97 0.50
CA ASP A 52 -4.65 9.09 1.36
C ASP A 52 -5.82 9.72 2.15
N THR A 53 -6.89 8.95 2.38
CA THR A 53 -8.07 9.42 3.11
C THR A 53 -7.87 9.38 4.64
N ILE A 54 -8.28 10.45 5.33
CA ILE A 54 -8.54 10.43 6.78
C ILE A 54 -9.96 9.92 6.98
N ALA A 55 -10.10 8.68 7.47
CA ALA A 55 -11.38 8.00 7.58
C ALA A 55 -12.17 8.39 8.84
N GLU A 56 -11.48 8.57 9.97
CA GLU A 56 -12.12 8.91 11.25
C GLU A 56 -11.17 9.69 12.16
N LEU A 57 -11.70 10.66 12.90
CA LEU A 57 -10.99 11.39 13.95
C LEU A 57 -11.79 11.28 15.26
N SER A 58 -11.24 10.56 16.25
CA SER A 58 -11.79 10.51 17.61
C SER A 58 -11.01 11.46 18.50
N LEU A 59 -11.63 12.60 18.82
CA LEU A 59 -11.03 13.62 19.70
C LEU A 59 -11.02 13.16 21.16
N GLU A 60 -12.00 12.36 21.57
CA GLU A 60 -12.13 11.86 22.94
C GLU A 60 -11.05 10.82 23.25
N ASP A 61 -10.71 9.99 22.27
CA ASP A 61 -9.69 8.94 22.39
C ASP A 61 -8.30 9.36 21.90
N PHE A 62 -8.14 10.60 21.43
CA PHE A 62 -6.92 11.10 20.81
C PHE A 62 -6.37 10.18 19.69
N SER A 63 -7.26 9.70 18.81
CA SER A 63 -6.90 8.76 17.74
C SER A 63 -7.44 9.19 16.37
N VAL A 64 -6.76 8.74 15.31
CA VAL A 64 -7.15 8.97 13.92
C VAL A 64 -7.00 7.67 13.13
N THR A 65 -8.02 7.34 12.34
CA THR A 65 -7.97 6.24 11.38
C THR A 65 -7.67 6.84 10.01
N VAL A 66 -6.60 6.38 9.38
CA VAL A 66 -6.14 6.87 8.08
C VAL A 66 -5.85 5.71 7.14
N GLU A 67 -5.93 5.99 5.85
CA GLU A 67 -5.38 5.12 4.81
C GLU A 67 -3.84 5.22 4.76
N PRO A 68 -3.13 4.20 4.22
CA PRO A 68 -1.67 4.08 4.33
C PRO A 68 -0.86 5.11 3.52
N GLY A 69 -1.48 5.83 2.59
CA GLY A 69 -0.86 6.86 1.75
C GLY A 69 -0.84 8.27 2.35
N VAL A 70 -1.50 8.50 3.50
CA VAL A 70 -1.47 9.79 4.19
C VAL A 70 -0.01 10.16 4.54
N THR A 71 0.41 11.37 4.17
CA THR A 71 1.77 11.91 4.36
C THR A 71 1.74 13.32 4.93
#